data_AF-A0A6C0D757-F1
#
_entry.id   AF-A0A6C0D757-F1
#
_cell.length_a   1.000
_cell.length_b   1.000
_cell.length_c   1.000
_cell.angle_alpha   90.00
_cell.angle_beta   90.00
_cell.angle_gamma   90.00
#
_symmetry.space_group_name_H-M   'P 1'
#
loop_
_entity.id
_entity.type
_entity.pdbx_description
1 polymer ?
#
loop_
_entity_poly.entity_id
_entity_poly.type
_entity_poly.pdbx_seq_one_letter_code
_entity_poly.pdbx_strand_id
1 'polypeptide(L)'
;MVLNYKNILFKELCDSYSKVLEKPIEQFIDSDIKQHDIDIFKNEANQESPFDKLNLKKHMYDLYTQGKASIVSKKISNARVCIVTENVKEFYPWNTWSTVFQWMGVPKDSSFWQIYIYSSKVKRVLPNEGPIGPEHLNGGYTYACKSDCIVIYRYEEATRVLIHELLHASCTDNMNNSVELREAATEMWAELFLVTILAKGNYKKTLELWNIQDHYIQDLNYSVKTFHSVTSAQDYGARYTTLREDILDNFKLYLDISYKPKRTHMSRFTSPNLDTYLN
;
A
#
# COMPACT_ATOMS: atom_id res chain seq x y z
N MET A 1 31.86 -15.84 -7.84
CA MET A 1 30.78 -15.41 -8.75
C MET A 1 29.61 -14.99 -7.87
N VAL A 2 29.48 -13.70 -7.57
CA VAL A 2 28.36 -13.21 -6.75
C VAL A 2 27.13 -13.29 -7.64
N LEU A 3 26.21 -14.22 -7.39
CA LEU A 3 24.91 -14.20 -8.05
C LEU A 3 24.28 -12.83 -7.81
N ASN A 4 23.85 -12.16 -8.87
CA ASN A 4 23.10 -10.92 -8.74
C ASN A 4 21.66 -11.27 -8.31
N TYR A 5 21.46 -11.44 -7.01
CA TYR A 5 20.18 -11.83 -6.40
C TYR A 5 19.04 -10.87 -6.77
N LYS A 6 19.34 -9.57 -6.87
CA LYS A 6 18.40 -8.55 -7.36
C LYS A 6 17.85 -8.91 -8.74
N ASN A 7 18.71 -9.27 -9.68
CA ASN A 7 18.29 -9.67 -11.02
C ASN A 7 17.43 -10.95 -11.00
N ILE A 8 17.79 -11.92 -10.17
CA ILE A 8 17.05 -13.19 -10.06
C ILE A 8 15.65 -12.92 -9.51
N LEU A 9 15.54 -12.19 -8.40
CA LEU A 9 14.26 -11.87 -7.78
C LEU A 9 13.35 -11.09 -8.72
N PHE A 10 13.85 -10.03 -9.36
CA PHE A 10 13.03 -9.26 -10.29
C PHE A 10 12.61 -10.07 -11.50
N LYS A 11 13.46 -10.99 -11.98
CA LYS A 11 13.09 -11.90 -13.06
C LYS A 11 11.97 -12.84 -12.61
N GLU A 12 12.07 -13.45 -11.43
CA GLU A 12 11.03 -14.32 -10.87
C GLU A 12 9.70 -13.58 -10.67
N LEU A 13 9.73 -12.35 -10.14
CA LEU A 13 8.53 -11.51 -10.00
C LEU A 13 7.92 -11.18 -11.37
N CYS A 14 8.74 -10.79 -12.34
CA CYS A 14 8.28 -10.49 -13.69
C CYS A 14 7.70 -11.72 -14.39
N ASP A 15 8.35 -12.88 -14.27
CA ASP A 15 7.89 -14.14 -14.85
C ASP A 15 6.59 -14.61 -14.19
N SER A 16 6.47 -14.43 -12.86
CA SER A 16 5.23 -14.70 -12.12
C SER A 16 4.08 -13.80 -12.57
N TYR A 17 4.31 -12.49 -12.62
CA TYR A 17 3.28 -11.53 -13.01
C TYR A 17 2.92 -11.61 -14.49
N SER A 18 3.86 -11.95 -15.38
CA SER A 18 3.57 -12.15 -16.80
C SER A 18 2.51 -13.24 -17.03
N LYS A 19 2.51 -14.29 -16.20
CA LYS A 19 1.46 -15.34 -16.23
C LYS A 19 0.09 -14.82 -15.82
N VAL A 20 0.03 -13.79 -14.98
CA VAL A 20 -1.23 -13.10 -14.65
C VAL A 20 -1.76 -12.39 -15.89
N LEU A 21 -0.88 -11.73 -16.65
CA LEU A 21 -1.21 -10.98 -17.86
C LEU A 21 -1.53 -11.86 -19.09
N GLU A 22 -1.27 -13.16 -19.04
CA GLU A 22 -1.75 -14.12 -20.05
C GLU A 22 -3.29 -14.22 -20.04
N LYS A 23 -3.93 -13.88 -18.92
CA LYS A 23 -5.39 -13.79 -18.80
C LYS A 23 -5.85 -12.37 -19.13
N PRO A 24 -7.03 -12.20 -19.75
CA PRO A 24 -7.63 -10.88 -19.91
C PRO A 24 -7.78 -10.18 -18.55
N ILE A 25 -7.45 -8.89 -18.51
CA ILE A 25 -7.66 -8.05 -17.31
C ILE A 25 -9.17 -7.94 -17.08
N GLU A 26 -9.64 -8.45 -15.95
CA GLU A 26 -11.03 -8.33 -15.57
C GLU A 26 -11.43 -6.86 -15.43
N GLN A 27 -12.61 -6.53 -15.94
CA GLN A 27 -13.13 -5.17 -15.86
C GLN A 27 -14.02 -5.07 -14.64
N PHE A 28 -13.73 -4.09 -13.78
CA PHE A 28 -14.60 -3.76 -12.66
C PHE A 28 -15.98 -3.35 -13.17
N ILE A 29 -17.01 -4.07 -12.72
CA ILE A 29 -18.40 -3.72 -12.98
C ILE A 29 -19.00 -3.03 -11.76
N ASP A 30 -19.97 -2.15 -12.01
CA ASP A 30 -20.74 -1.55 -10.92
C ASP A 30 -21.45 -2.64 -10.11
N SER A 31 -21.57 -2.40 -8.83
CA SER A 31 -22.25 -3.28 -7.90
C SER A 31 -23.06 -2.46 -6.92
N ASP A 32 -24.23 -2.97 -6.56
CA ASP A 32 -25.07 -2.30 -5.58
C ASP A 32 -24.38 -2.23 -4.22
N ILE A 33 -24.55 -1.10 -3.54
CA ILE A 33 -24.17 -0.98 -2.14
C ILE A 33 -25.20 -1.71 -1.28
N LYS A 34 -24.74 -2.52 -0.32
CA LYS A 34 -25.63 -3.25 0.61
C LYS A 34 -25.65 -2.53 1.94
N GLN A 35 -26.71 -2.74 2.72
CA GLN A 35 -26.80 -2.18 4.08
C GLN A 35 -25.60 -2.59 4.95
N HIS A 36 -25.18 -3.85 4.84
CA HIS A 36 -23.99 -4.35 5.53
C HIS A 36 -22.72 -3.52 5.25
N ASP A 37 -22.52 -3.04 4.01
CA ASP A 37 -21.36 -2.22 3.67
C ASP A 37 -21.42 -0.85 4.36
N ILE A 38 -22.63 -0.26 4.42
CA ILE A 38 -22.87 1.00 5.12
C ILE A 38 -22.62 0.82 6.62
N ASP A 39 -23.02 -0.32 7.18
CA ASP A 39 -22.79 -0.64 8.59
C ASP A 39 -21.30 -0.82 8.89
N ILE A 40 -20.53 -1.44 7.99
CA ILE A 40 -19.07 -1.51 8.13
C ILE A 40 -18.45 -0.11 8.07
N PHE A 41 -18.82 0.72 7.10
CA PHE A 41 -18.33 2.10 7.05
C PHE A 41 -18.66 2.87 8.34
N LYS A 42 -19.86 2.70 8.87
CA LYS A 42 -20.26 3.32 10.13
C LYS A 42 -19.42 2.83 11.30
N ASN A 43 -19.26 1.51 11.43
CA ASN A 43 -18.58 0.90 12.57
C ASN A 43 -17.09 1.28 12.56
N GLU A 44 -16.42 1.09 11.44
CA GLU A 44 -15.00 1.42 11.30
C GLU A 44 -14.75 2.92 11.46
N ALA A 45 -15.69 3.80 11.06
CA ALA A 45 -15.57 5.24 11.26
C ALA A 45 -15.74 5.71 12.71
N ASN A 46 -16.50 4.98 13.53
CA ASN A 46 -16.81 5.37 14.91
C ASN A 46 -15.98 4.63 15.97
N GLN A 47 -15.21 3.62 15.57
CA GLN A 47 -14.26 2.97 16.45
C GLN A 47 -12.98 3.80 16.60
N GLU A 48 -12.53 3.96 17.84
CA GLU A 48 -11.21 4.52 18.10
C GLU A 48 -10.15 3.61 17.48
N SER A 49 -9.29 4.19 16.64
CA SER A 49 -8.23 3.47 15.97
C SER A 49 -6.88 4.00 16.44
N PRO A 50 -5.96 3.15 16.93
CA PRO A 50 -4.59 3.57 17.18
C PRO A 50 -3.86 3.97 15.88
N PHE A 51 -4.40 3.59 14.72
CA PHE A 51 -3.80 3.83 13.41
C PHE A 51 -4.30 5.13 12.75
N ASP A 52 -5.59 5.46 12.87
CA ASP A 52 -6.21 6.66 12.28
C ASP A 52 -6.32 7.81 13.30
N LYS A 53 -5.17 8.33 13.74
CA LYS A 53 -5.10 9.41 14.75
C LYS A 53 -5.70 10.75 14.29
N LEU A 54 -5.85 10.94 12.98
CA LEU A 54 -6.48 12.13 12.39
C LEU A 54 -8.00 11.98 12.21
N ASN A 55 -8.58 10.84 12.59
CA ASN A 55 -10.00 10.53 12.41
C ASN A 55 -10.48 10.71 10.96
N LEU A 56 -9.64 10.32 9.98
CA LEU A 56 -9.93 10.46 8.55
C LEU A 56 -11.14 9.61 8.14
N LYS A 57 -11.28 8.41 8.70
CA LYS A 57 -12.44 7.54 8.46
C LYS A 57 -13.72 8.23 8.91
N LYS A 58 -13.71 8.74 10.15
CA LYS A 58 -14.84 9.48 10.73
C LYS A 58 -15.20 10.68 9.88
N HIS A 59 -14.22 11.49 9.50
CA HIS A 59 -14.45 12.67 8.68
C HIS A 59 -15.14 12.33 7.35
N MET A 60 -14.62 11.34 6.62
CA MET A 60 -15.21 10.91 5.35
C MET A 60 -16.62 10.33 5.51
N TYR A 61 -16.86 9.56 6.57
CA TYR A 61 -18.20 9.04 6.87
C TYR A 61 -19.18 10.16 7.25
N ASP A 62 -18.75 11.14 8.04
CA ASP A 62 -19.56 12.30 8.38
C ASP A 62 -19.94 13.09 7.12
N LEU A 63 -19.02 13.29 6.17
CA LEU A 63 -19.32 13.90 4.86
C LEU A 63 -20.37 13.08 4.08
N TYR A 64 -20.28 11.76 4.10
CA TYR A 64 -21.29 10.89 3.48
C TYR A 64 -22.67 11.09 4.14
N THR A 65 -22.77 11.08 5.47
CA THR A 65 -24.04 11.30 6.18
C THR A 65 -24.63 12.69 5.95
N GLN A 66 -23.80 13.68 5.63
CA GLN A 66 -24.21 15.04 5.28
C GLN A 66 -24.61 15.19 3.80
N GLY A 67 -24.54 14.13 2.99
CA GLY A 67 -24.79 14.18 1.55
C GLY A 67 -23.71 14.88 0.73
N LYS A 68 -22.51 15.08 1.31
CA LYS A 68 -21.35 15.71 0.64
C LYS A 68 -20.38 14.69 0.04
N ALA A 69 -20.53 13.42 0.40
CA ALA A 69 -19.80 12.30 -0.19
C ALA A 69 -20.80 11.20 -0.59
N SER A 70 -20.35 10.34 -1.49
CA SER A 70 -21.11 9.19 -2.00
C SER A 70 -20.30 7.92 -1.86
N ILE A 71 -20.97 6.77 -1.89
CA ILE A 71 -20.31 5.47 -1.96
C ILE A 71 -20.33 4.97 -3.40
N VAL A 72 -19.14 4.66 -3.94
CA VAL A 72 -18.96 3.93 -5.19
C VAL A 72 -18.64 2.48 -4.85
N SER A 73 -19.33 1.52 -5.46
CA SER A 73 -19.08 0.09 -5.24
C SER A 73 -18.86 -0.60 -6.58
N LYS A 74 -17.71 -1.26 -6.73
CA LYS A 74 -17.38 -2.05 -7.92
C LYS A 74 -16.85 -3.42 -7.53
N LYS A 75 -17.02 -4.40 -8.42
CA LYS A 75 -16.55 -5.78 -8.21
C LYS A 75 -15.94 -6.41 -9.46
N ILE A 76 -15.13 -7.43 -9.21
CA ILE A 76 -14.63 -8.44 -10.17
C ILE A 76 -14.91 -9.84 -9.59
N SER A 77 -14.44 -10.91 -10.24
CA SER A 77 -14.72 -12.28 -9.82
C SER A 77 -14.31 -12.62 -8.38
N ASN A 78 -13.19 -12.06 -7.92
CA ASN A 78 -12.59 -12.38 -6.62
C ASN A 78 -12.41 -11.17 -5.69
N ALA A 79 -12.97 -10.01 -6.01
CA ALA A 79 -12.84 -8.82 -5.17
C ALA A 79 -14.02 -7.86 -5.31
N ARG A 80 -14.31 -7.14 -4.22
CA ARG A 80 -15.27 -6.04 -4.18
C ARG A 80 -14.68 -4.85 -3.42
N VAL A 81 -14.75 -3.69 -4.05
CA VAL A 81 -14.20 -2.44 -3.53
C VAL A 81 -15.35 -1.45 -3.35
N CYS A 82 -15.54 -1.00 -2.11
CA CYS A 82 -16.47 0.06 -1.76
C CYS A 82 -15.66 1.29 -1.35
N ILE A 83 -16.02 2.47 -1.87
CA ILE A 83 -15.28 3.72 -1.66
C ILE A 83 -16.22 4.84 -1.25
N VAL A 84 -16.02 5.40 -0.06
CA VAL A 84 -16.60 6.70 0.31
C VAL A 84 -15.73 7.81 -0.29
N THR A 85 -16.32 8.65 -1.14
CA THR A 85 -15.62 9.71 -1.87
C THR A 85 -16.48 10.97 -2.00
N GLU A 86 -15.85 12.14 -1.87
CA GLU A 86 -16.46 13.44 -2.18
C GLU A 86 -16.70 13.62 -3.69
N ASN A 87 -15.95 12.90 -4.52
CA ASN A 87 -16.04 12.97 -5.98
C ASN A 87 -16.12 11.57 -6.59
N VAL A 88 -17.30 11.20 -7.13
CA VAL A 88 -17.52 9.91 -7.79
C VAL A 88 -16.79 9.78 -9.14
N LYS A 89 -16.34 10.90 -9.73
CA LYS A 89 -15.56 10.93 -10.97
C LYS A 89 -14.05 10.95 -10.72
N GLU A 90 -13.66 10.77 -9.47
CA GLU A 90 -12.26 10.64 -9.11
C GLU A 90 -11.59 9.47 -9.82
N PHE A 91 -10.34 9.67 -10.23
CA PHE A 91 -9.54 8.61 -10.80
C PHE A 91 -9.20 7.56 -9.75
N TYR A 92 -9.53 6.32 -10.03
CA TYR A 92 -9.05 5.15 -9.30
C TYR A 92 -8.45 4.19 -10.35
N PRO A 93 -7.30 3.57 -10.06
CA PRO A 93 -6.58 2.75 -11.04
C PRO A 93 -7.19 1.34 -11.10
N TRP A 94 -8.43 1.26 -11.61
CA TRP A 94 -9.24 0.05 -11.62
C TRP A 94 -8.56 -1.12 -12.35
N ASN A 95 -7.87 -0.85 -13.46
CA ASN A 95 -7.15 -1.89 -14.20
C ASN A 95 -5.96 -2.40 -13.38
N THR A 96 -5.22 -1.49 -12.74
CA THR A 96 -4.11 -1.84 -11.85
C THR A 96 -4.61 -2.67 -10.66
N TRP A 97 -5.70 -2.26 -10.02
CA TRP A 97 -6.28 -3.04 -8.91
C TRP A 97 -6.80 -4.40 -9.37
N SER A 98 -7.35 -4.51 -10.58
CA SER A 98 -7.76 -5.80 -11.13
C SER A 98 -6.58 -6.76 -11.22
N THR A 99 -5.44 -6.31 -11.75
CA THR A 99 -4.27 -7.18 -11.87
C THR A 99 -3.63 -7.50 -10.52
N VAL A 100 -3.70 -6.59 -9.53
CA VAL A 100 -3.37 -6.90 -8.12
C VAL A 100 -4.21 -8.09 -7.64
N PHE A 101 -5.53 -8.02 -7.74
CA PHE A 101 -6.41 -9.10 -7.29
C PHE A 101 -6.23 -10.39 -8.09
N GLN A 102 -5.98 -10.31 -9.40
CA GLN A 102 -5.68 -11.50 -10.21
C GLN A 102 -4.35 -12.15 -9.79
N TRP A 103 -3.35 -11.36 -9.40
CA TRP A 103 -2.07 -11.89 -8.94
C TRP A 103 -2.18 -12.50 -7.54
N MET A 104 -2.92 -11.86 -6.63
CA MET A 104 -3.18 -12.39 -5.27
C MET A 104 -4.07 -13.64 -5.28
N GLY A 105 -4.91 -13.81 -6.30
CA GLY A 105 -5.83 -14.94 -6.41
C GLY A 105 -7.04 -14.80 -5.48
N VAL A 106 -7.74 -15.90 -5.24
CA VAL A 106 -8.91 -15.95 -4.34
C VAL A 106 -8.41 -16.03 -2.89
N PRO A 107 -9.00 -15.29 -1.94
CA PRO A 107 -8.63 -15.41 -0.52
C PRO A 107 -8.85 -16.84 0.00
N LYS A 108 -8.13 -17.21 1.06
CA LYS A 108 -8.20 -18.56 1.64
C LYS A 108 -9.46 -18.79 2.50
N ASP A 109 -9.98 -17.74 3.11
CA ASP A 109 -11.06 -17.77 4.09
C ASP A 109 -12.43 -17.33 3.55
N SER A 110 -12.50 -16.90 2.28
CA SER A 110 -13.75 -16.52 1.63
C SER A 110 -13.68 -16.72 0.10
N SER A 111 -14.72 -16.29 -0.63
CA SER A 111 -14.74 -16.28 -2.09
C SER A 111 -14.30 -14.95 -2.72
N PHE A 112 -14.15 -13.87 -1.95
CA PHE A 112 -13.73 -12.57 -2.48
C PHE A 112 -13.05 -11.69 -1.44
N TRP A 113 -12.08 -10.87 -1.88
CA TRP A 113 -11.52 -9.79 -1.08
C TRP A 113 -12.55 -8.68 -0.91
N GLN A 114 -12.78 -8.21 0.31
CA GLN A 114 -13.71 -7.12 0.60
C GLN A 114 -12.95 -5.89 1.13
N ILE A 115 -13.00 -4.81 0.35
CA ILE A 115 -12.18 -3.60 0.55
C ILE A 115 -13.10 -2.40 0.80
N TYR A 116 -12.80 -1.66 1.86
CA TYR A 116 -13.49 -0.44 2.27
C TYR A 116 -12.52 0.74 2.27
N ILE A 117 -12.75 1.71 1.39
CA ILE A 117 -11.88 2.88 1.22
C ILE A 117 -12.60 4.14 1.66
N TYR A 118 -12.01 4.88 2.59
CA TYR A 118 -12.35 6.28 2.89
C TYR A 118 -11.38 7.15 2.11
N SER A 119 -11.81 7.71 0.97
CA SER A 119 -10.92 8.41 0.02
C SER A 119 -10.51 9.81 0.52
N SER A 120 -9.94 9.90 1.72
CA SER A 120 -9.46 11.16 2.30
C SER A 120 -8.31 11.73 1.49
N LYS A 121 -8.38 13.04 1.22
CA LYS A 121 -7.34 13.80 0.50
C LYS A 121 -6.21 14.32 1.37
N VAL A 122 -6.27 14.04 2.68
CA VAL A 122 -5.23 14.43 3.62
C VAL A 122 -3.95 13.66 3.30
N LYS A 123 -2.92 14.38 2.85
CA LYS A 123 -1.61 13.83 2.47
C LYS A 123 -0.77 13.44 3.69
N ARG A 124 0.13 12.48 3.48
CA ARG A 124 1.18 12.08 4.43
C ARG A 124 2.34 13.07 4.32
N VAL A 125 2.50 13.85 5.38
CA VAL A 125 3.62 14.78 5.52
C VAL A 125 4.38 14.44 6.80
N LEU A 126 5.70 14.54 6.74
CA LEU A 126 6.54 14.46 7.94
C LEU A 126 6.18 15.62 8.88
N PRO A 127 6.28 15.44 10.21
CA PRO A 127 6.07 16.53 11.15
C PRO A 127 7.11 17.64 10.93
N ASN A 128 6.79 18.87 11.33
CA ASN A 128 7.79 19.95 11.29
C ASN A 128 8.93 19.71 12.29
N GLU A 129 8.57 19.22 13.48
CA GLU A 129 9.47 18.87 14.58
C GLU A 129 8.90 17.66 15.33
N GLY A 130 9.77 16.89 15.99
CA GLY A 130 9.37 15.80 16.87
C GLY A 130 9.23 14.43 16.19
N PRO A 131 8.77 13.42 16.97
CA PRO A 131 8.72 12.03 16.53
C PRO A 131 7.63 11.79 15.48
N ILE A 132 7.84 10.77 14.64
CA ILE A 132 6.90 10.40 13.60
C ILE A 132 5.89 9.38 14.17
N GLY A 133 4.64 9.80 14.29
CA GLY A 133 3.51 8.97 14.71
C GLY A 133 2.65 8.39 13.57
N PRO A 134 1.62 7.59 13.91
CA PRO A 134 0.64 7.02 12.97
C PRO A 134 0.01 8.03 12.00
N GLU A 135 -0.28 9.24 12.47
CA GLU A 135 -0.86 10.35 11.72
C GLU A 135 -0.03 10.80 10.51
N HIS A 136 1.25 10.44 10.47
CA HIS A 136 2.15 10.78 9.37
C HIS A 136 2.37 9.61 8.40
N LEU A 137 2.11 8.37 8.81
CA LEU A 137 2.57 7.18 8.09
C LEU A 137 1.41 6.28 7.63
N ASN A 138 0.42 6.07 8.49
CA ASN A 138 -0.54 5.02 8.24
C ASN A 138 -1.58 5.41 7.18
N GLY A 139 -2.08 4.39 6.48
CA GLY A 139 -3.01 4.53 5.37
C GLY A 139 -4.14 3.53 5.32
N GLY A 140 -4.01 2.44 6.07
CA GLY A 140 -4.94 1.33 6.09
C GLY A 140 -4.62 0.41 7.26
N TYR A 141 -5.41 -0.65 7.36
CA TYR A 141 -5.13 -1.83 8.16
C TYR A 141 -6.03 -2.97 7.69
N THR A 142 -5.67 -4.18 8.09
CA THR A 142 -6.53 -5.35 8.04
C THR A 142 -6.26 -6.24 9.25
N TYR A 143 -7.12 -7.23 9.45
CA TYR A 143 -6.83 -8.31 10.38
C TYR A 143 -6.04 -9.39 9.65
N ALA A 144 -4.96 -9.87 10.28
CA ALA A 144 -4.14 -10.92 9.71
C ALA A 144 -4.99 -12.13 9.31
N CYS A 145 -4.75 -12.67 8.11
CA CYS A 145 -5.48 -13.81 7.57
C CYS A 145 -7.01 -13.62 7.41
N LYS A 146 -7.48 -12.38 7.25
CA LYS A 146 -8.91 -12.07 7.05
C LYS A 146 -9.16 -11.28 5.80
N SER A 147 -9.99 -11.80 4.90
CA SER A 147 -10.32 -11.14 3.63
C SER A 147 -11.62 -10.33 3.65
N ASP A 148 -12.37 -10.36 4.76
CA ASP A 148 -13.72 -9.81 4.88
C ASP A 148 -13.77 -8.32 5.20
N CYS A 149 -12.67 -7.75 5.69
CA CYS A 149 -12.56 -6.32 5.96
C CYS A 149 -11.12 -5.82 5.82
N ILE A 150 -10.80 -5.27 4.65
CA ILE A 150 -9.57 -4.51 4.41
C ILE A 150 -9.93 -3.03 4.35
N VAL A 151 -9.33 -2.22 5.24
CA VAL A 151 -9.65 -0.80 5.38
C VAL A 151 -8.50 0.05 4.85
N ILE A 152 -8.81 1.01 3.99
CA ILE A 152 -7.88 2.04 3.50
C ILE A 152 -8.55 3.39 3.75
N TYR A 153 -7.82 4.38 4.25
CA TYR A 153 -8.43 5.67 4.64
C TYR A 153 -7.68 6.91 4.15
N ARG A 154 -6.73 6.72 3.22
CA ARG A 154 -6.16 7.79 2.42
C ARG A 154 -6.21 7.43 0.96
N TYR A 155 -6.55 8.41 0.14
CA TYR A 155 -6.47 8.28 -1.31
C TYR A 155 -5.01 8.16 -1.79
N GLU A 156 -4.11 8.91 -1.15
CA GLU A 156 -2.68 8.86 -1.46
C GLU A 156 -2.11 7.46 -1.21
N GLU A 157 -1.46 6.91 -2.24
CA GLU A 157 -0.87 5.56 -2.25
C GLU A 157 -1.86 4.42 -2.00
N ALA A 158 -3.15 4.61 -2.28
CA ALA A 158 -4.16 3.57 -2.06
C ALA A 158 -3.80 2.22 -2.70
N THR A 159 -3.13 2.21 -3.87
CA THR A 159 -2.67 0.96 -4.51
C THR A 159 -1.59 0.24 -3.72
N ARG A 160 -0.59 0.96 -3.19
CA ARG A 160 0.47 0.37 -2.36
C ARG A 160 -0.11 -0.14 -1.04
N VAL A 161 -0.96 0.66 -0.39
CA VAL A 161 -1.67 0.27 0.83
C VAL A 161 -2.50 -1.00 0.55
N LEU A 162 -3.23 -1.05 -0.56
CA LEU A 162 -4.00 -2.23 -0.94
C LEU A 162 -3.13 -3.49 -1.03
N ILE A 163 -1.99 -3.42 -1.72
CA ILE A 163 -1.06 -4.56 -1.82
C ILE A 163 -0.55 -4.97 -0.44
N HIS A 164 -0.13 -4.00 0.38
CA HIS A 164 0.33 -4.22 1.76
C HIS A 164 -0.72 -4.94 2.61
N GLU A 165 -1.95 -4.43 2.65
CA GLU A 165 -3.01 -5.06 3.46
C GLU A 165 -3.41 -6.43 2.89
N LEU A 166 -3.39 -6.62 1.56
CA LEU A 166 -3.67 -7.92 0.96
C LEU A 166 -2.63 -8.98 1.36
N LEU A 167 -1.36 -8.61 1.51
CA LEU A 167 -0.31 -9.51 2.00
C LEU A 167 -0.62 -9.99 3.44
N HIS A 168 -0.95 -9.08 4.35
CA HIS A 168 -1.41 -9.41 5.70
C HIS A 168 -2.64 -10.32 5.69
N ALA A 169 -3.65 -9.97 4.89
CA ALA A 169 -4.89 -10.74 4.75
C ALA A 169 -4.66 -12.13 4.11
N SER A 170 -3.58 -12.31 3.34
CA SER A 170 -3.23 -13.57 2.66
C SER A 170 -2.41 -14.54 3.52
N CYS A 171 -2.18 -14.20 4.79
CA CYS A 171 -1.31 -14.95 5.70
C CYS A 171 0.14 -15.05 5.23
N THR A 172 0.70 -14.02 4.58
CA THR A 172 2.12 -14.03 4.20
C THR A 172 3.04 -13.66 5.36
N ASP A 173 2.49 -13.14 6.45
CA ASP A 173 3.25 -12.77 7.64
C ASP A 173 3.95 -13.97 8.29
N ASN A 174 5.22 -13.76 8.65
CA ASN A 174 5.90 -14.67 9.56
C ASN A 174 5.58 -14.27 11.01
N MET A 175 4.66 -15.01 11.65
CA MET A 175 4.20 -14.74 13.01
C MET A 175 5.28 -14.92 14.10
N ASN A 176 6.44 -15.48 13.76
CA ASN A 176 7.59 -15.55 14.67
C ASN A 176 8.39 -14.24 14.72
N ASN A 177 8.18 -13.33 13.77
CA ASN A 177 8.85 -12.03 13.74
C ASN A 177 8.12 -11.02 14.64
N SER A 178 8.86 -10.01 15.12
CA SER A 178 8.24 -8.86 15.79
C SER A 178 7.31 -8.10 14.84
N VAL A 179 6.41 -7.27 15.39
CA VAL A 179 5.51 -6.43 14.58
C VAL A 179 6.33 -5.58 13.62
N GLU A 180 7.40 -4.95 14.09
CA GLU A 180 8.25 -4.05 13.32
C GLU A 180 8.89 -4.75 12.11
N LEU A 181 9.41 -5.96 12.30
CA LEU A 181 10.01 -6.75 11.22
C LEU A 181 8.96 -7.25 10.23
N ARG A 182 7.75 -7.59 10.69
CA ARG A 182 6.64 -7.96 9.80
C ARG A 182 6.22 -6.79 8.93
N GLU A 183 5.94 -5.64 9.53
CA GLU A 183 5.54 -4.43 8.81
C GLU A 183 6.62 -4.01 7.80
N ALA A 184 7.90 -4.02 8.19
CA ALA A 184 9.01 -3.68 7.30
C ALA A 184 9.13 -4.64 6.11
N ALA A 185 8.98 -5.95 6.36
CA ALA A 185 9.02 -6.96 5.31
C ALA A 185 7.81 -6.85 4.37
N THR A 186 6.61 -6.68 4.91
CA THR A 186 5.39 -6.52 4.11
C THR A 186 5.44 -5.25 3.28
N GLU A 187 5.99 -4.16 3.83
CA GLU A 187 6.19 -2.91 3.09
C GLU A 187 7.19 -3.07 1.93
N MET A 188 8.33 -3.73 2.17
CA MET A 188 9.29 -4.06 1.11
C MET A 188 8.61 -4.86 -0.01
N TRP A 189 7.87 -5.92 0.33
CA TRP A 189 7.16 -6.73 -0.66
C TRP A 189 6.11 -5.90 -1.41
N ALA A 190 5.31 -5.09 -0.71
CA ALA A 190 4.29 -4.26 -1.36
C ALA A 190 4.88 -3.38 -2.47
N GLU A 191 6.07 -2.82 -2.25
CA GLU A 191 6.76 -2.00 -3.25
C GLU A 191 7.35 -2.81 -4.41
N LEU A 192 7.94 -3.97 -4.13
CA LEU A 192 8.44 -4.87 -5.17
C LEU A 192 7.31 -5.33 -6.10
N PHE A 193 6.18 -5.72 -5.53
CA PHE A 193 4.97 -6.07 -6.29
C PHE A 193 4.47 -4.85 -7.09
N LEU A 194 4.38 -3.68 -6.46
CA LEU A 194 3.94 -2.46 -7.13
C LEU A 194 4.81 -2.13 -8.35
N VAL A 195 6.14 -2.09 -8.22
CA VAL A 195 7.01 -1.74 -9.37
C VAL A 195 6.89 -2.76 -10.51
N THR A 196 6.74 -4.05 -10.21
CA THR A 196 6.52 -5.10 -11.21
C THR A 196 5.17 -4.95 -11.91
N ILE A 197 4.12 -4.61 -11.16
CA ILE A 197 2.77 -4.36 -11.68
C ILE A 197 2.77 -3.16 -12.62
N LEU A 198 3.35 -2.04 -12.19
CA LEU A 198 3.45 -0.80 -12.98
C LEU A 198 4.29 -0.99 -14.24
N ALA A 199 5.31 -1.85 -14.18
CA ALA A 199 6.12 -2.24 -15.32
C ALA A 199 5.45 -3.27 -16.25
N LYS A 200 4.23 -3.74 -15.92
CA LYS A 200 3.50 -4.76 -16.70
C LYS A 200 4.32 -6.05 -16.89
N GLY A 201 5.09 -6.45 -15.87
CA GLY A 201 5.96 -7.63 -15.93
C GLY A 201 7.17 -7.47 -16.85
N ASN A 202 7.42 -6.29 -17.42
CA ASN A 202 8.61 -6.04 -18.21
C ASN A 202 9.82 -5.89 -17.30
N TYR A 203 10.77 -6.81 -17.40
CA TYR A 203 11.96 -6.85 -16.54
C TYR A 203 12.80 -5.57 -16.61
N LYS A 204 13.12 -5.07 -17.81
CA LYS A 204 13.92 -3.84 -17.96
C LYS A 204 13.20 -2.65 -17.32
N LYS A 205 11.90 -2.50 -17.58
CA LYS A 205 11.11 -1.42 -17.01
C LYS A 205 10.97 -1.55 -15.49
N THR A 206 10.89 -2.77 -14.97
CA THR A 206 10.86 -3.02 -13.52
C THR A 206 12.13 -2.51 -12.86
N LEU A 207 13.31 -2.77 -13.44
CA LEU A 207 14.57 -2.23 -12.92
C LEU A 207 14.62 -0.69 -12.97
N GLU A 208 14.11 -0.08 -14.05
CA GLU A 208 14.02 1.38 -14.17
C GLU A 208 13.11 1.98 -13.08
N LEU A 209 11.92 1.41 -12.87
CA LEU A 209 10.97 1.86 -11.84
C LEU A 209 11.48 1.59 -10.43
N TRP A 210 12.16 0.45 -10.21
CA TRP A 210 12.82 0.18 -8.95
C TRP A 210 13.91 1.20 -8.65
N ASN A 211 14.68 1.67 -9.63
CA ASN A 211 15.69 2.70 -9.40
C ASN A 211 15.07 4.02 -8.93
N ILE A 212 13.90 4.38 -9.46
CA ILE A 212 13.13 5.56 -8.98
C ILE A 212 12.68 5.34 -7.53
N GLN A 213 12.22 4.14 -7.20
CA GLN A 213 11.77 3.79 -5.86
C GLN A 213 12.92 3.75 -4.85
N ASP A 214 14.05 3.14 -5.22
CA ASP A 214 15.31 3.08 -4.46
C ASP A 214 15.76 4.48 -4.04
N HIS A 215 15.89 5.41 -4.99
CA HIS A 215 16.28 6.80 -4.70
C HIS A 215 15.28 7.48 -3.73
N TYR A 216 13.99 7.16 -3.85
CA TYR A 216 12.97 7.70 -2.95
C TYR A 216 13.03 7.11 -1.54
N ILE A 217 13.28 5.81 -1.41
CA ILE A 217 13.54 5.16 -0.11
C ILE A 217 14.73 5.85 0.57
N GLN A 218 15.80 6.09 -0.18
CA GLN A 218 16.99 6.77 0.34
C GLN A 218 16.68 8.21 0.79
N ASP A 219 15.92 8.99 0.01
CA ASP A 219 15.49 10.35 0.37
C ASP A 219 14.64 10.37 1.66
N LEU A 220 13.70 9.43 1.77
CA LEU A 220 12.85 9.29 2.97
C LEU A 220 13.68 8.87 4.18
N ASN A 221 14.51 7.84 4.05
CA ASN A 221 15.41 7.37 5.12
C ASN A 221 16.35 8.47 5.59
N TYR A 222 16.94 9.23 4.67
CA TYR A 222 17.76 10.39 5.00
C TYR A 222 16.98 11.42 5.82
N SER A 223 15.74 11.71 5.41
CA SER A 223 14.91 12.72 6.06
C SER A 223 14.52 12.29 7.49
N VAL A 224 14.08 11.06 7.68
CA VAL A 224 13.64 10.56 9.00
C VAL A 224 14.80 10.34 9.97
N LYS A 225 15.96 9.86 9.48
CA LYS A 225 17.18 9.69 10.30
C LYS A 225 17.74 11.05 10.74
N THR A 226 17.80 12.02 9.82
CA THR A 226 18.49 13.30 10.06
C THR A 226 17.63 14.31 10.81
N PHE A 227 16.32 14.36 10.53
CA PHE A 227 15.45 15.45 11.03
C PHE A 227 14.36 14.99 12.00
N HIS A 228 14.14 13.68 12.18
CA HIS A 228 13.04 13.15 12.99
C HIS A 228 13.45 12.05 13.99
N SER A 229 14.76 11.92 14.24
CA SER A 229 15.32 11.03 15.27
C SER A 229 14.92 9.55 15.14
N VAL A 230 14.56 9.08 13.94
CA VAL A 230 14.33 7.65 13.69
C VAL A 230 15.69 6.97 13.60
N THR A 231 16.12 6.38 14.72
CA THR A 231 17.49 5.86 14.91
C THR A 231 17.52 4.41 15.37
N SER A 232 16.39 3.85 15.82
CA SER A 232 16.28 2.51 16.36
C SER A 232 15.02 1.80 15.86
N ALA A 233 15.00 0.47 15.93
CA ALA A 233 13.85 -0.34 15.58
C ALA A 233 12.60 -0.02 16.42
N GLN A 234 12.79 0.54 17.62
CA GLN A 234 11.73 0.91 18.56
C GLN A 234 11.02 2.19 18.18
N ASP A 235 11.62 3.02 17.31
CA ASP A 235 10.98 4.24 16.83
C ASP A 235 9.83 3.87 15.90
N TYR A 236 8.64 4.42 16.13
CA TYR A 236 7.44 4.07 15.36
C TYR A 236 7.64 4.19 13.85
N GLY A 237 8.37 5.22 13.41
CA GLY A 237 8.67 5.43 11.99
C GLY A 237 9.64 4.41 11.38
N ALA A 238 10.47 3.74 12.18
CA ALA A 238 11.52 2.85 11.68
C ALA A 238 10.95 1.68 10.89
N ARG A 239 9.86 1.06 11.37
CA ARG A 239 9.24 -0.12 10.73
C ARG A 239 8.69 0.15 9.33
N TYR A 240 8.44 1.42 9.00
CA TYR A 240 7.95 1.83 7.67
C TYR A 240 9.01 2.51 6.81
N THR A 241 10.21 2.75 7.36
CA THR A 241 11.28 3.50 6.69
C THR A 241 12.62 2.77 6.83
N THR A 242 13.36 3.03 7.89
CA THR A 242 14.76 2.62 8.04
C THR A 242 14.93 1.11 8.17
N LEU A 243 14.04 0.39 8.87
CA LEU A 243 14.12 -1.07 9.01
C LEU A 243 13.92 -1.80 7.68
N ARG A 244 13.26 -1.16 6.71
CA ARG A 244 13.05 -1.77 5.39
C ARG A 244 14.35 -1.89 4.60
N GLU A 245 15.28 -0.97 4.83
CA GLU A 245 16.64 -1.04 4.27
C GLU A 245 17.36 -2.30 4.78
N ASP A 246 17.24 -2.60 6.07
CA ASP A 246 17.80 -3.82 6.66
C ASP A 246 17.16 -5.09 6.06
N ILE A 247 15.84 -5.08 5.81
CA ILE A 247 15.18 -6.19 5.11
C ILE A 247 15.71 -6.33 3.68
N LEU A 248 15.81 -5.23 2.92
CA LEU A 248 16.35 -5.25 1.56
C LEU A 248 17.76 -5.85 1.50
N ASP A 249 18.62 -5.49 2.45
CA ASP A 249 19.97 -6.02 2.58
C ASP A 249 19.98 -7.53 2.84
N ASN A 250 19.05 -8.04 3.67
CA ASN A 250 18.89 -9.48 3.90
C ASN A 250 18.50 -10.24 2.62
N PHE A 251 17.75 -9.59 1.72
CA PHE A 251 17.43 -10.12 0.38
C PHE A 251 18.50 -9.79 -0.68
N LYS A 252 19.61 -9.16 -0.29
CA LYS A 252 20.71 -8.72 -1.17
C LYS A 252 20.21 -7.75 -2.26
N LEU A 253 19.21 -6.95 -1.93
CA LEU A 253 18.62 -5.89 -2.74
C LEU A 253 19.22 -4.54 -2.35
N TYR A 254 20.54 -4.42 -2.45
CA TYR A 254 21.25 -3.22 -2.05
C TYR A 254 20.77 -1.98 -2.81
N LEU A 255 20.57 -0.90 -2.06
CA LEU A 255 20.26 0.44 -2.58
C LEU A 255 21.46 1.01 -3.35
N ASP A 256 21.19 1.94 -4.26
CA ASP A 256 22.22 2.60 -5.07
C ASP A 256 23.16 3.46 -4.22
N ILE A 257 24.36 2.93 -3.95
CA ILE A 257 25.41 3.60 -3.16
C ILE A 257 25.95 4.90 -3.78
N SER A 258 25.71 5.13 -5.07
CA SER A 258 26.18 6.34 -5.76
C SER A 258 25.20 7.50 -5.66
N TYR A 259 23.96 7.21 -5.27
CA TYR A 259 22.92 8.22 -5.09
C TYR A 259 23.22 9.10 -3.88
N LYS A 260 22.90 10.39 -3.99
CA LYS A 260 23.02 11.37 -2.91
C LYS A 260 21.61 11.73 -2.43
N PRO A 261 21.19 11.22 -1.26
CA PRO A 261 19.86 11.46 -0.74
C PRO A 261 19.56 12.95 -0.55
N LYS A 262 18.30 13.31 -0.76
CA LYS A 262 17.76 14.66 -0.64
C LYS A 262 16.72 14.69 0.47
N ARG A 263 16.57 15.87 1.08
CA ARG A 263 15.51 16.11 2.04
C ARG A 263 14.15 16.07 1.34
N THR A 264 13.20 15.33 1.90
CA THR A 264 11.78 15.35 1.57
C THR A 264 10.96 15.76 2.80
N HIS A 265 9.77 16.31 2.56
CA HIS A 265 8.77 16.60 3.59
C HIS A 265 7.56 15.66 3.51
N MET A 266 7.51 14.82 2.47
CA MET A 266 6.46 13.83 2.31
C MET A 266 6.86 12.56 3.06
N SER A 267 5.89 11.93 3.72
CA SER A 267 6.06 10.67 4.44
C SER A 267 5.32 9.50 3.77
N ARG A 268 4.99 9.67 2.48
CA ARG A 268 4.56 8.58 1.61
C ARG A 268 5.72 7.60 1.37
N PHE A 269 5.44 6.34 1.07
CA PHE A 269 6.47 5.27 1.02
C PHE A 269 6.97 5.01 -0.40
N THR A 270 6.15 5.31 -1.40
CA THR A 270 6.45 5.16 -2.81
C THR A 270 6.75 6.51 -3.45
N SER A 271 7.62 6.52 -4.45
CA SER A 271 7.92 7.75 -5.20
C SER A 271 6.66 8.28 -5.91
N PRO A 272 6.34 9.59 -5.81
CA PRO A 272 5.26 10.21 -6.60
C PRO A 272 5.37 9.98 -8.10
N ASN A 273 6.60 9.78 -8.61
CA ASN A 273 6.84 9.55 -10.03
C ASN A 273 6.24 8.21 -10.51
N LEU A 274 6.03 7.25 -9.59
CA LEU A 274 5.39 5.97 -9.92
C LEU A 274 3.90 6.13 -10.23
N ASP A 275 3.24 7.16 -9.69
CA ASP A 275 1.79 7.38 -9.87
C ASP A 275 1.43 7.59 -11.35
N THR A 276 2.38 8.06 -12.17
CA THR A 276 2.19 8.26 -13.61
C THR A 276 2.01 6.97 -14.41
N TYR A 277 2.30 5.82 -13.81
CA TYR A 277 2.16 4.48 -14.42
C TYR A 277 0.86 3.76 -14.00
N LEU A 278 0.11 4.34 -13.05
CA LEU A 278 -1.19 3.82 -12.63
C LEU A 278 -2.23 3.98 -13.74
N ASN A 279 -3.07 2.95 -13.92
CA ASN A 279 -4.14 2.90 -14.92
C ASN A 279 -5.37 2.12 -14.44
#